data_AF-A0A7Z1I9Z4-F1
#
_entry.id   AF-A0A7Z1I9Z4-F1
#
_cell.length_a   1.000
_cell.length_b   1.000
_cell.length_c   1.000
_cell.angle_alpha   90.00
_cell.angle_beta   90.00
_cell.angle_gamma   90.00
#
_symmetry.space_group_name_H-M   'P 1'
#
loop_
_entity.id
_entity.type
_entity.pdbx_description
1 polymer ?
#
loop_
_entity_poly.entity_id
_entity_poly.type
_entity_poly.pdbx_seq_one_letter_code
_entity_poly.pdbx_strand_id
1 'polypeptide(L)'
;MATHERRVVFFDLDGTLHQQDMFGSFLRYLLRRQPLNALLVLPLLPIIAIALLIKGRAARWPMSLLLWGCTFGHNEARLQALQADFVRWFRDNVTAFPLVQERLTTYLLSSDADIWLITGSPQPLVEAVYFDTPWLPRVNLIASQIQRGYGGWVLTMRCLGHEKVAQLERKIGTPLRLYSGYSDSNQDNPLLYFCQHRWRVTPRGELQQLE
;
A
#
# COMPACT_ATOMS: atom_id res chain seq x y z
N MET A 1 -15.94 24.51 -25.66
CA MET A 1 -15.63 23.11 -25.26
C MET A 1 -15.68 23.07 -23.75
N ALA A 2 -16.68 22.42 -23.16
CA ALA A 2 -16.74 22.27 -21.71
C ALA A 2 -15.59 21.34 -21.30
N THR A 3 -14.57 21.89 -20.64
CA THR A 3 -13.58 21.10 -19.91
C THR A 3 -14.31 20.42 -18.77
N HIS A 4 -14.85 19.22 -19.01
CA HIS A 4 -15.32 18.38 -17.92
C HIS A 4 -14.11 18.09 -17.02
N GLU A 5 -14.14 18.65 -15.81
CA GLU A 5 -13.16 18.37 -14.76
C GLU A 5 -13.14 16.85 -14.56
N ARG A 6 -12.02 16.20 -14.88
CA ARG A 6 -11.91 14.73 -14.79
C ARG A 6 -12.09 14.30 -13.34
N ARG A 7 -12.88 13.25 -13.11
CA ARG A 7 -13.18 12.71 -11.78
C ARG A 7 -11.98 11.97 -11.23
N VAL A 8 -11.27 12.57 -10.28
CA VAL A 8 -10.16 11.91 -9.59
C VAL A 8 -10.72 10.96 -8.54
N VAL A 9 -10.44 9.66 -8.68
CA VAL A 9 -10.90 8.61 -7.76
C VAL A 9 -9.70 7.89 -7.18
N PHE A 10 -9.67 7.68 -5.86
CA PHE A 10 -8.60 6.91 -5.23
C PHE A 10 -9.12 5.60 -4.62
N PHE A 11 -8.27 4.57 -4.67
CA PHE A 11 -8.45 3.30 -3.99
C PHE A 11 -7.22 3.01 -3.13
N ASP A 12 -7.42 2.60 -1.88
CA ASP A 12 -6.39 1.85 -1.15
C ASP A 12 -6.33 0.40 -1.65
N LEU A 13 -5.28 -0.32 -1.30
CA LEU A 13 -5.03 -1.69 -1.78
C LEU A 13 -5.32 -2.73 -0.70
N ASP A 14 -4.53 -2.70 0.38
CA ASP A 14 -4.64 -3.63 1.51
C ASP A 14 -5.93 -3.34 2.27
N GLY A 15 -6.67 -4.38 2.63
CA GLY A 15 -7.99 -4.25 3.27
C GLY A 15 -9.09 -3.62 2.39
N THR A 16 -8.79 -3.20 1.16
CA THR A 16 -9.70 -2.43 0.29
C THR A 16 -9.97 -3.12 -1.04
N LEU A 17 -8.95 -3.43 -1.86
CA LEU A 17 -9.12 -4.23 -3.07
C LEU A 17 -9.00 -5.73 -2.79
N HIS A 18 -8.33 -6.07 -1.69
CA HIS A 18 -8.21 -7.41 -1.16
C HIS A 18 -8.16 -7.38 0.36
N GLN A 19 -8.40 -8.51 1.00
CA GLN A 19 -8.56 -8.59 2.45
C GLN A 19 -7.25 -8.48 3.24
N GLN A 20 -6.15 -8.99 2.69
CA GLN A 20 -4.89 -9.17 3.41
C GLN A 20 -4.08 -7.85 3.53
N ASP A 21 -3.15 -7.85 4.49
CA ASP A 21 -2.06 -6.85 4.57
C ASP A 21 -0.84 -7.44 3.86
N MET A 22 -0.55 -6.95 2.65
CA MET A 22 0.55 -7.43 1.83
C MET A 22 1.91 -7.20 2.50
N PHE A 23 2.20 -5.99 2.97
CA PHE A 23 3.52 -5.67 3.53
C PHE A 23 3.77 -6.40 4.86
N GLY A 24 2.79 -6.43 5.75
CA GLY A 24 2.90 -7.20 7.00
C GLY A 24 3.01 -8.71 6.77
N SER A 25 2.36 -9.24 5.74
CA SER A 25 2.51 -10.64 5.33
C SER A 25 3.90 -10.92 4.75
N PHE A 26 4.45 -9.99 3.98
CA PHE A 26 5.81 -10.09 3.43
C PHE A 26 6.87 -10.12 4.53
N LEU A 27 6.78 -9.23 5.52
CA LEU A 27 7.73 -9.20 6.65
C LEU A 27 7.69 -10.51 7.45
N ARG A 28 6.48 -11.05 7.70
CA ARG A 28 6.31 -12.36 8.36
C ARG A 28 6.87 -13.50 7.51
N TYR A 29 6.69 -13.44 6.19
CA TYR A 29 7.24 -14.42 5.26
C TYR A 29 8.78 -14.42 5.29
N LEU A 30 9.41 -13.25 5.24
CA LEU A 30 10.86 -13.11 5.29
C LEU A 30 11.44 -13.71 6.58
N LEU A 31 10.84 -13.39 7.74
CA LEU A 31 11.30 -13.93 9.04
C LEU A 31 11.17 -15.45 9.11
N ARG A 32 10.11 -16.04 8.54
CA ARG A 32 9.93 -17.50 8.48
C ARG A 32 10.95 -18.18 7.57
N ARG A 33 11.31 -17.56 6.44
CA ARG A 33 12.31 -18.09 5.50
C ARG A 33 13.75 -17.82 5.92
N GLN A 34 13.96 -16.87 6.83
CA GLN A 34 15.28 -16.40 7.27
C GLN A 34 15.32 -16.30 8.80
N PRO A 35 15.27 -17.44 9.53
CA PRO A 35 15.14 -17.42 10.99
C PRO A 35 16.36 -16.78 11.69
N LEU A 36 17.54 -16.77 11.07
CA LEU A 36 18.70 -16.07 11.62
C LEU A 36 18.46 -14.56 11.75
N ASN A 37 17.71 -13.95 10.83
CA ASN A 37 17.34 -12.54 10.92
C ASN A 37 16.37 -12.28 12.08
N ALA A 38 15.66 -13.29 12.60
CA ALA A 38 14.88 -13.15 13.82
C ALA A 38 15.76 -12.85 15.04
N LEU A 39 16.99 -13.37 15.10
CA LEU A 39 17.94 -13.04 16.17
C LEU A 39 18.32 -11.56 16.17
N LEU A 40 18.30 -10.92 15.00
CA LEU A 40 18.51 -9.47 14.86
C LEU A 40 17.22 -8.68 15.13
N VAL A 41 16.08 -9.16 14.63
CA VAL A 41 14.80 -8.44 14.75
C VAL A 41 14.26 -8.47 16.18
N LEU A 42 14.33 -9.60 16.88
CA LEU A 42 13.83 -9.75 18.26
C LEU A 42 14.32 -8.67 19.22
N PRO A 43 15.64 -8.36 19.33
CA PRO A 43 16.12 -7.28 20.19
C PRO A 43 15.75 -5.88 19.69
N LEU A 44 15.47 -5.71 18.39
CA LEU A 44 15.02 -4.43 17.82
C LEU A 44 13.51 -4.18 18.01
N LEU A 45 12.71 -5.24 18.21
CA LEU A 45 11.25 -5.13 18.32
C LEU A 45 10.79 -4.17 19.43
N PRO A 46 11.37 -4.16 20.66
CA PRO A 46 10.99 -3.19 21.69
C PRO A 46 11.21 -1.75 21.24
N ILE A 47 12.34 -1.47 20.56
CA ILE A 47 12.67 -0.14 20.04
C ILE A 47 11.66 0.26 18.95
N ILE A 48 11.37 -0.65 18.02
CA ILE A 48 10.39 -0.44 16.94
C ILE A 48 8.99 -0.21 17.53
N ALA A 49 8.58 -0.99 18.53
CA ALA A 49 7.28 -0.86 19.18
C ALA A 49 7.13 0.48 19.90
N ILE A 50 8.11 0.86 20.75
CA ILE A 50 8.11 2.16 21.43
C ILE A 50 8.08 3.30 20.42
N ALA A 51 8.86 3.20 19.34
CA ALA A 51 8.87 4.21 18.30
C ALA A 51 7.52 4.36 17.59
N LEU A 52 6.83 3.26 17.28
CA LEU A 52 5.49 3.28 16.67
C LEU A 52 4.43 3.80 17.64
N LEU A 53 4.60 3.58 18.95
CA LEU A 53 3.71 4.16 19.97
C LEU A 53 3.88 5.68 20.06
N ILE A 54 5.12 6.19 20.01
CA ILE A 54 5.40 7.63 20.13
C ILE A 54 5.12 8.39 18.83
N LYS A 55 5.57 7.85 17.69
CA LYS A 55 5.51 8.53 16.38
C LYS A 55 4.30 8.11 15.53
N GLY A 56 3.51 7.15 16.00
CA GLY A 56 2.35 6.61 15.31
C GLY A 56 2.68 5.56 14.26
N ARG A 57 1.63 4.86 13.80
CA ARG A 57 1.74 3.74 12.85
C ARG A 57 2.27 4.15 11.49
N ALA A 58 2.18 5.42 11.11
CA ALA A 58 2.67 5.95 9.83
C ALA A 58 4.19 6.22 9.80
N ALA A 59 4.89 6.13 10.93
CA ALA A 59 6.31 6.45 11.00
C ALA A 59 7.15 5.57 10.04
N ARG A 60 7.96 6.19 9.18
CA ARG A 60 8.80 5.47 8.19
C ARG A 60 9.92 4.67 8.84
N TRP A 61 10.68 5.30 9.74
CA TRP A 61 11.94 4.73 10.24
C TRP A 61 11.77 3.42 11.03
N PRO A 62 10.74 3.20 11.88
CA PRO A 62 10.61 1.93 12.61
C PRO A 62 10.30 0.78 11.67
N MET A 63 9.47 1.02 10.65
CA MET A 63 9.19 0.02 9.62
C MET A 63 10.37 -0.19 8.68
N SER A 64 11.16 0.86 8.41
CA SER A 64 12.40 0.71 7.65
C SER A 64 13.41 -0.16 8.41
N LEU A 65 13.51 0.01 9.74
CA LEU A 65 14.37 -0.79 10.60
C LEU A 65 13.89 -2.25 10.66
N LEU A 66 12.58 -2.47 10.73
CA LEU A 66 11.99 -3.81 10.68
C LEU A 66 12.30 -4.51 9.35
N LEU A 67 12.03 -3.85 8.21
CA LEU A 67 12.34 -4.38 6.88
C LEU A 67 13.83 -4.69 6.73
N TRP A 68 14.68 -3.75 7.18
CA TRP A 68 16.13 -3.92 7.15
C TRP A 68 16.55 -5.13 7.98
N GLY A 69 16.05 -5.27 9.21
CA GLY A 69 16.34 -6.42 10.06
C GLY A 69 15.92 -7.75 9.40
N CYS A 70 14.76 -7.79 8.74
CA CYS A 70 14.27 -8.96 8.02
C CYS A 70 15.10 -9.35 6.78
N THR A 71 15.91 -8.43 6.25
CA THR A 71 16.64 -8.60 4.97
C THR A 71 18.16 -8.46 5.09
N PHE A 72 18.65 -8.02 6.25
CA PHE A 72 20.06 -7.77 6.51
C PHE A 72 20.92 -9.02 6.28
N GLY A 73 22.08 -8.83 5.65
CA GLY A 73 23.08 -9.87 5.45
C GLY A 73 22.86 -10.77 4.24
N HIS A 74 21.81 -10.54 3.45
CA HIS A 74 21.49 -11.34 2.27
C HIS A 74 21.75 -10.58 0.98
N ASN A 75 22.37 -11.19 -0.02
CA ASN A 75 22.59 -10.56 -1.32
C ASN A 75 21.28 -10.24 -2.06
N GLU A 76 21.34 -9.37 -3.06
CA GLU A 76 20.14 -8.86 -3.76
C GLU A 76 19.38 -9.96 -4.50
N ALA A 77 20.09 -10.86 -5.18
CA ALA A 77 19.46 -11.97 -5.91
C ALA A 77 18.64 -12.88 -4.98
N ARG A 78 19.13 -13.16 -3.77
CA ARG A 78 18.40 -13.94 -2.76
C ARG A 78 17.15 -13.23 -2.29
N LEU A 79 17.23 -11.92 -2.02
CA LEU A 79 16.07 -11.15 -1.58
C LEU A 79 15.00 -11.06 -2.69
N GLN A 80 15.42 -10.86 -3.94
CA GLN A 80 14.53 -10.88 -5.10
C GLN A 80 13.88 -12.25 -5.32
N ALA A 81 14.61 -13.35 -5.12
CA ALA A 81 14.03 -14.70 -5.15
C ALA A 81 12.98 -14.90 -4.06
N LEU A 82 13.27 -14.47 -2.82
CA LEU A 82 12.30 -14.53 -1.72
C LEU A 82 11.06 -13.66 -1.99
N GLN A 83 11.24 -12.49 -2.59
CA GLN A 83 10.14 -11.64 -3.05
C GLN A 83 9.30 -12.36 -4.10
N ALA A 84 9.91 -12.94 -5.13
CA ALA A 84 9.19 -13.68 -6.17
C ALA A 84 8.43 -14.90 -5.59
N ASP A 85 9.03 -15.61 -4.64
CA ASP A 85 8.39 -16.74 -3.96
C ASP A 85 7.22 -16.30 -3.08
N PHE A 86 7.38 -15.16 -2.38
CA PHE A 86 6.30 -14.54 -1.64
C PHE A 86 5.17 -14.12 -2.57
N VAL A 87 5.47 -13.49 -3.71
CA VAL A 87 4.47 -13.03 -4.69
C VAL A 87 3.61 -14.21 -5.16
N ARG A 88 4.24 -15.34 -5.52
CA ARG A 88 3.50 -16.56 -5.90
C ARG A 88 2.59 -17.03 -4.78
N TRP A 89 3.15 -17.19 -3.57
CA TRP A 89 2.37 -17.59 -2.40
C TRP A 89 1.22 -16.61 -2.10
N PHE A 90 1.46 -15.31 -2.16
CA PHE A 90 0.48 -14.29 -1.86
C PHE A 90 -0.68 -14.32 -2.86
N ARG A 91 -0.38 -14.47 -4.15
CA ARG A 91 -1.39 -14.61 -5.20
C ARG A 91 -2.29 -15.83 -5.01
N ASP A 92 -1.77 -16.94 -4.49
CA ASP A 92 -2.58 -18.13 -4.22
C ASP A 92 -3.46 -17.99 -2.97
N ASN A 93 -3.15 -17.02 -2.09
CA ASN A 93 -3.80 -16.83 -0.79
C ASN A 93 -4.57 -15.51 -0.68
N VAL A 94 -4.53 -14.66 -1.70
CA VAL A 94 -5.18 -13.35 -1.69
C VAL A 94 -6.67 -13.50 -1.92
N THR A 95 -7.46 -12.81 -1.11
CA THR A 95 -8.92 -12.79 -1.25
C THR A 95 -9.32 -11.40 -1.70
N ALA A 96 -9.67 -11.29 -2.98
CA ALA A 96 -10.20 -10.07 -3.57
C ALA A 96 -11.58 -9.72 -2.98
N PHE A 97 -11.90 -8.43 -2.94
CA PHE A 97 -13.26 -7.96 -2.65
C PHE A 97 -14.02 -7.67 -3.96
N PRO A 98 -14.95 -8.55 -4.39
CA PRO A 98 -15.58 -8.44 -5.71
C PRO A 98 -16.31 -7.12 -5.91
N LEU A 99 -17.03 -6.63 -4.88
CA LEU A 99 -17.77 -5.37 -4.96
C LEU A 99 -16.85 -4.16 -5.21
N VAL A 100 -15.68 -4.13 -4.57
CA VAL A 100 -14.71 -3.03 -4.76
C VAL A 100 -14.02 -3.14 -6.12
N GLN A 101 -13.73 -4.36 -6.58
CA GLN A 101 -13.16 -4.59 -7.92
C GLN A 101 -14.16 -4.25 -9.03
N GLU A 102 -15.44 -4.53 -8.85
CA GLU A 102 -16.50 -4.12 -9.77
C GLU A 102 -16.56 -2.60 -9.87
N ARG A 103 -16.54 -1.91 -8.73
CA ARG A 103 -16.49 -0.44 -8.65
C ARG A 103 -15.28 0.15 -9.38
N LEU A 104 -14.09 -0.42 -9.15
CA LEU A 104 -12.86 -0.06 -9.86
C LEU A 104 -13.04 -0.26 -11.38
N THR A 105 -13.62 -1.39 -11.79
CA THR A 105 -13.89 -1.71 -13.20
C THR A 105 -14.87 -0.71 -13.82
N THR A 106 -15.92 -0.29 -13.09
CA THR A 106 -16.85 0.74 -13.56
C THR A 106 -16.13 2.06 -13.85
N TYR A 107 -15.24 2.51 -12.97
CA TYR A 107 -14.46 3.72 -13.24
C TYR A 107 -13.47 3.54 -14.39
N LEU A 108 -12.86 2.36 -14.52
CA LEU A 108 -11.97 2.06 -15.65
C LEU A 108 -12.71 2.11 -16.99
N LEU A 109 -13.98 1.74 -17.03
CA LEU A 109 -14.80 1.83 -18.24
C LEU A 109 -15.27 3.27 -18.53
N SER A 110 -15.24 4.16 -17.54
CA SER A 110 -15.59 5.57 -17.73
C SER A 110 -14.42 6.37 -18.32
N SER A 111 -14.70 7.21 -19.32
CA SER A 111 -13.67 8.01 -20.03
C SER A 111 -13.28 9.29 -19.28
N ASP A 112 -14.03 9.65 -18.25
CA ASP A 112 -13.92 10.90 -17.50
C ASP A 112 -13.34 10.71 -16.09
N ALA A 113 -12.81 9.53 -15.75
CA ALA A 113 -12.21 9.26 -14.45
C ALA A 113 -10.69 9.05 -14.52
N ASP A 114 -9.97 9.63 -13.56
CA ASP A 114 -8.55 9.36 -13.31
C ASP A 114 -8.42 8.58 -12.02
N ILE A 115 -7.94 7.34 -12.13
CA ILE A 115 -7.91 6.40 -11.02
C ILE A 115 -6.51 6.39 -10.41
N TRP A 116 -6.45 6.53 -9.09
CA TRP A 116 -5.25 6.50 -8.29
C TRP A 116 -5.29 5.33 -7.32
N LEU A 117 -4.32 4.42 -7.42
CA LEU A 117 -4.12 3.37 -6.43
C LEU A 117 -3.06 3.86 -5.43
N ILE A 118 -3.43 4.06 -4.17
CA ILE A 118 -2.58 4.68 -3.16
C ILE A 118 -2.44 3.76 -1.95
N THR A 119 -1.28 3.12 -1.79
CA THR A 119 -1.07 2.04 -0.82
C THR A 119 0.19 2.19 0.02
N GLY A 120 0.12 1.75 1.28
CA GLY A 120 1.27 1.64 2.17
C GLY A 120 2.22 0.49 1.82
N SER A 121 1.82 -0.43 0.94
CA SER A 121 2.65 -1.57 0.54
C SER A 121 3.77 -1.16 -0.45
N PRO A 122 4.93 -1.84 -0.41
CA PRO A 122 6.04 -1.56 -1.34
C PRO A 122 5.66 -1.72 -2.82
N GLN A 123 6.00 -0.73 -3.65
CA GLN A 123 5.69 -0.72 -5.09
C GLN A 123 6.14 -2.00 -5.81
N PRO A 124 7.37 -2.53 -5.61
CA PRO A 124 7.79 -3.76 -6.30
C PRO A 124 6.94 -4.99 -5.95
N LEU A 125 6.32 -5.03 -4.77
CA LEU A 125 5.40 -6.10 -4.39
C LEU A 125 4.05 -5.94 -5.08
N VAL A 126 3.51 -4.73 -5.09
CA VAL A 126 2.23 -4.42 -5.73
C VAL A 126 2.30 -4.75 -7.22
N GLU A 127 3.33 -4.26 -7.90
CA GLU A 127 3.55 -4.51 -9.32
C GLU A 127 3.72 -6.01 -9.61
N ALA A 128 4.48 -6.74 -8.78
CA ALA A 128 4.69 -8.16 -8.97
C ALA A 128 3.46 -9.04 -8.64
N VAL A 129 2.63 -8.64 -7.67
CA VAL A 129 1.40 -9.37 -7.33
C VAL A 129 0.34 -9.18 -8.42
N TYR A 130 0.23 -7.98 -8.98
CA TYR A 130 -0.85 -7.60 -9.90
C TYR A 130 -0.42 -7.41 -11.36
N PHE A 131 0.76 -7.92 -11.74
CA PHE A 131 1.37 -7.67 -13.07
C PHE A 131 0.46 -8.06 -14.26
N ASP A 132 -0.37 -9.10 -14.09
CA ASP A 132 -1.26 -9.64 -15.12
C ASP A 132 -2.70 -9.14 -14.97
N THR A 133 -2.96 -8.21 -14.06
CA THR A 133 -4.29 -7.62 -13.95
C THR A 133 -4.51 -6.58 -15.04
N PRO A 134 -5.71 -6.53 -15.64
CA PRO A 134 -6.02 -5.57 -16.70
C PRO A 134 -6.14 -4.13 -16.19
N TRP A 135 -6.26 -3.93 -14.87
CA TRP A 135 -6.43 -2.62 -14.26
C TRP A 135 -5.12 -1.94 -13.90
N LEU A 136 -4.05 -2.67 -13.52
CA LEU A 136 -2.81 -2.06 -13.03
C LEU A 136 -2.18 -1.06 -14.03
N PRO A 137 -2.07 -1.36 -15.34
CA PRO A 137 -1.53 -0.40 -16.31
C PRO A 137 -2.41 0.84 -16.55
N ARG A 138 -3.65 0.82 -16.06
CA ARG A 138 -4.68 1.83 -16.31
C ARG A 138 -4.95 2.72 -15.10
N VAL A 139 -4.24 2.48 -14.00
CA VAL A 139 -4.30 3.30 -12.78
C VAL A 139 -2.96 3.98 -12.52
N ASN A 140 -3.01 5.13 -11.85
CA ASN A 140 -1.82 5.81 -11.37
C ASN A 140 -1.45 5.24 -9.99
N LEU A 141 -0.28 4.60 -9.88
CA LEU A 141 0.17 3.98 -8.64
C LEU A 141 1.01 4.95 -7.78
N ILE A 142 0.62 5.10 -6.52
CA ILE A 142 1.44 5.69 -5.47
C ILE A 142 1.60 4.63 -4.37
N ALA A 143 2.81 4.11 -4.22
CA ALA A 143 3.12 3.04 -3.27
C ALA A 143 4.40 3.35 -2.49
N SER A 144 4.58 2.69 -1.34
CA SER A 144 5.82 2.82 -0.57
C SER A 144 7.04 2.42 -1.41
N GLN A 145 8.15 3.11 -1.22
CA GLN A 145 9.38 2.87 -1.96
C GLN A 145 10.40 2.15 -1.07
N ILE A 146 11.01 1.11 -1.62
CA ILE A 146 12.10 0.36 -0.97
C ILE A 146 13.35 0.45 -1.82
N GLN A 147 14.52 0.43 -1.17
CA GLN A 147 15.79 0.35 -1.86
C GLN A 147 16.78 -0.49 -1.05
N ARG A 148 17.86 -0.90 -1.72
CA ARG A 148 19.03 -1.48 -1.06
C ARG A 148 19.77 -0.43 -0.23
N GLY A 149 20.07 -0.73 1.02
CA GLY A 149 20.83 0.14 1.92
C GLY A 149 21.36 -0.59 3.14
N TYR A 150 22.61 -0.27 3.53
CA TYR A 150 23.26 -0.79 4.74
C TYR A 150 23.20 -2.33 4.88
N GLY A 151 23.33 -3.07 3.78
CA GLY A 151 23.32 -4.54 3.80
C GLY A 151 21.94 -5.21 3.83
N GLY A 152 20.84 -4.45 3.75
CA GLY A 152 19.47 -4.96 3.62
C GLY A 152 18.60 -4.04 2.76
N TRP A 153 17.29 -4.20 2.83
CA TRP A 153 16.33 -3.26 2.23
C TRP A 153 15.83 -2.24 3.26
N VAL A 154 15.66 -1.00 2.82
CA VAL A 154 15.17 0.11 3.63
C VAL A 154 14.01 0.81 2.93
N LEU A 155 13.09 1.39 3.70
CA LEU A 155 12.01 2.22 3.16
C LEU A 155 12.51 3.64 2.91
N THR A 156 12.56 4.06 1.65
CA THR A 156 12.89 5.45 1.27
C THR A 156 11.70 6.38 1.43
N MET A 157 10.51 5.86 1.13
CA MET A 157 9.24 6.55 1.29
C MET A 157 8.20 5.57 1.82
N ARG A 158 7.39 6.02 2.79
CA ARG A 158 6.28 5.22 3.33
C ARG A 158 4.97 5.92 3.04
N CYS A 159 4.19 5.39 2.10
CA CYS A 159 2.96 6.00 1.63
C CYS A 159 1.79 5.67 2.58
N LEU A 160 1.74 6.32 3.74
CA LEU A 160 0.73 6.07 4.75
C LEU A 160 0.35 7.37 5.46
N GLY A 161 -0.92 7.54 5.80
CA GLY A 161 -1.38 8.76 6.48
C GLY A 161 -1.23 10.00 5.62
N HIS A 162 -0.74 11.09 6.21
CA HIS A 162 -0.51 12.37 5.52
C HIS A 162 0.45 12.26 4.33
N GLU A 163 1.34 11.27 4.29
CA GLU A 163 2.22 11.09 3.12
C GLU A 163 1.39 10.69 1.88
N LYS A 164 0.26 9.98 2.03
CA LYS A 164 -0.65 9.69 0.89
C LYS A 164 -1.17 11.00 0.28
N VAL A 165 -1.56 11.96 1.12
CA VAL A 165 -2.03 13.29 0.72
C VAL A 165 -0.91 14.04 0.01
N ALA A 166 0.26 14.17 0.63
CA ALA A 166 1.39 14.91 0.08
C ALA A 166 1.88 14.34 -1.26
N GLN A 167 1.88 13.02 -1.43
CA GLN A 167 2.26 12.38 -2.69
C GLN A 167 1.22 12.63 -3.78
N LEU A 168 -0.07 12.61 -3.44
CA LEU A 168 -1.13 12.91 -4.39
C LEU A 168 -1.08 14.39 -4.81
N GLU A 169 -0.89 15.32 -3.88
CA GLU A 169 -0.72 16.76 -4.16
C GLU A 169 0.43 17.03 -5.12
N ARG A 170 1.57 16.33 -4.96
CA ARG A 170 2.70 16.44 -5.89
C ARG A 170 2.37 15.97 -7.31
N LYS A 171 1.38 15.08 -7.46
CA LYS A 171 1.02 14.48 -8.75
C LYS A 171 -0.09 15.24 -9.47
N ILE A 172 -1.12 15.70 -8.75
CA ILE A 172 -2.29 16.34 -9.35
C ILE A 172 -2.43 17.84 -9.00
N GLY A 173 -1.55 18.37 -8.16
CA GLY A 173 -1.55 19.76 -7.73
C GLY A 173 -2.44 20.03 -6.52
N THR A 174 -2.56 21.32 -6.18
CA THR A 174 -3.38 21.83 -5.07
C THR A 174 -4.36 22.88 -5.59
N PRO A 175 -5.56 23.02 -4.99
CA PRO A 175 -6.11 22.22 -3.90
C PRO A 175 -6.59 20.83 -4.37
N LEU A 176 -6.47 19.81 -3.50
CA LEU A 176 -7.02 18.49 -3.79
C LEU A 176 -8.55 18.52 -3.84
N ARG A 177 -9.10 18.05 -4.96
CA ARG A 177 -10.54 17.82 -5.14
C ARG A 177 -10.73 16.42 -5.72
N LEU A 178 -11.11 15.48 -4.86
CA LEU A 178 -11.30 14.09 -5.23
C LEU A 178 -12.80 13.81 -5.34
N TYR A 179 -13.21 13.09 -6.38
CA TYR A 179 -14.59 12.71 -6.58
C TYR A 179 -15.00 11.61 -5.60
N SER A 180 -14.22 10.53 -5.51
CA SER A 180 -14.52 9.41 -4.62
C SER A 180 -13.26 8.77 -4.03
N GLY A 181 -13.36 8.24 -2.82
CA GLY A 181 -12.26 7.58 -2.11
C GLY A 181 -12.72 6.31 -1.41
N TYR A 182 -11.91 5.25 -1.51
CA TYR A 182 -12.18 3.93 -0.92
C TYR A 182 -11.00 3.50 -0.05
N SER A 183 -11.23 3.26 1.24
CA SER A 183 -10.21 2.76 2.18
C SER A 183 -10.86 2.02 3.36
N ASP A 184 -10.17 1.05 3.95
CA ASP A 184 -10.58 0.37 5.19
C ASP A 184 -10.02 1.09 6.44
N SER A 185 -8.95 1.87 6.30
CA SER A 185 -8.11 2.31 7.42
C SER A 185 -8.38 3.75 7.87
N ASN A 186 -8.43 3.98 9.19
CA ASN A 186 -8.57 5.34 9.75
C ASN A 186 -7.37 6.23 9.43
N GLN A 187 -6.23 5.63 9.06
CA GLN A 187 -5.04 6.37 8.66
C GLN A 187 -5.27 7.15 7.35
N ASP A 188 -6.26 6.76 6.55
CA ASP A 188 -6.58 7.44 5.30
C ASP A 188 -7.65 8.52 5.47
N ASN A 189 -8.15 8.77 6.68
CA ASN A 189 -9.10 9.85 6.96
C ASN A 189 -8.62 11.23 6.46
N PRO A 190 -7.32 11.61 6.57
CA PRO A 190 -6.83 12.85 6.01
C PRO A 190 -6.97 12.92 4.48
N LEU A 191 -6.87 11.80 3.77
CA LEU A 191 -7.06 11.75 2.32
C LEU A 191 -8.54 11.73 1.94
N LEU A 192 -9.34 10.92 2.65
CA LEU A 192 -10.79 10.85 2.50
C LEU A 192 -11.44 12.23 2.70
N TYR A 193 -10.90 13.08 3.58
CA TYR A 193 -11.39 14.44 3.78
C TYR A 193 -11.49 15.27 2.49
N PHE A 194 -10.62 15.02 1.51
CA PHE A 194 -10.64 15.72 0.22
C PHE A 194 -11.61 15.09 -0.81
N CYS A 195 -12.34 14.04 -0.44
CA CYS A 195 -13.31 13.37 -1.30
C CYS A 195 -14.73 13.89 -1.10
N GLN A 196 -15.43 14.11 -2.22
CA GLN A 196 -16.87 14.35 -2.23
C GLN A 196 -17.65 13.11 -1.76
N HIS A 197 -17.28 11.94 -2.27
CA HIS A 197 -17.85 10.66 -1.85
C HIS A 197 -16.81 9.82 -1.10
N ARG A 198 -17.08 9.54 0.17
CA ARG A 198 -16.17 8.82 1.07
C ARG A 198 -16.73 7.43 1.37
N TRP A 199 -15.92 6.39 1.14
CA TRP A 199 -16.34 5.01 1.36
C TRP A 199 -15.35 4.30 2.27
N ARG A 200 -15.89 3.72 3.35
CA ARG A 200 -15.20 2.76 4.21
C ARG A 200 -15.42 1.35 3.67
N VAL A 201 -14.35 0.62 3.42
CA VAL A 201 -14.44 -0.82 3.10
C VAL A 201 -14.44 -1.61 4.40
N THR A 202 -15.44 -2.48 4.60
CA THR A 202 -15.49 -3.35 5.79
C THR A 202 -14.56 -4.55 5.62
N PRO A 203 -14.20 -5.27 6.69
CA PRO A 203 -13.42 -6.51 6.58
C PRO A 203 -14.07 -7.62 5.73
N ARG A 204 -15.36 -7.48 5.39
CA ARG A 204 -16.11 -8.38 4.50
C ARG A 204 -16.16 -7.89 3.04
N GLY A 205 -15.58 -6.73 2.73
CA GLY A 205 -15.60 -6.14 1.40
C GLY A 205 -16.87 -5.35 1.08
N GLU A 206 -17.67 -5.00 2.09
CA GLU A 206 -18.85 -4.16 1.91
C GLU A 206 -18.46 -2.68 1.90
N LEU A 207 -19.25 -1.85 1.20
CA LEU A 207 -19.02 -0.41 1.09
C LEU A 207 -19.95 0.35 2.02
N GLN A 208 -19.40 1.00 3.04
CA GLN A 208 -20.14 1.91 3.92
C GLN A 208 -19.82 3.36 3.55
N GLN A 209 -20.84 4.13 3.21
CA GLN A 209 -20.67 5.55 2.93
C GLN A 209 -20.41 6.31 4.23
N LEU A 210 -19.42 7.20 4.23
CA LEU A 210 -19.14 8.10 5.34
C LEU A 210 -19.80 9.45 5.06
N GLU A 211 -20.49 9.98 6.08
CA GLU A 211 -21.12 11.30 6.06
C GLU A 211 -20.11 12.44 6.00
#